data_AF-A0A4Y9JV37-F1
#
_entry.id   AF-A0A4Y9JV37-F1
#
_cell.length_a   1.000
_cell.length_b   1.000
_cell.length_c   1.000
_cell.angle_alpha   90.00
_cell.angle_beta   90.00
_cell.angle_gamma   90.00
#
_symmetry.space_group_name_H-M   'P 1'
#
loop_
_entity.id
_entity.type
_entity.pdbx_description
1 polymer ?
#
loop_
_entity_poly.entity_id
_entity_poly.type
_entity_poly.pdbx_seq_one_letter_code
_entity_poly.pdbx_strand_id
1 'polypeptide(L)'
;MSDLTILNTSVRQLDNLYSLNDLHRVSGSEDKHAPFRFMRNEQTQELISEIQKDFGTPDLVFQIKRGKNIQGTYACEELALAYATWISPKFHLVVLRAFIAMHRGEVAQHQLALPNPEKTFNITLTEDELRSLAWLWKAAERMRNILAVLYKPVELMGSKFSGAVYGSVTEYKRTLEQARKIIVRETATIETDKWDINNWNNVLHELRQGELRSSI
;
A
#
# COMPACT_ATOMS: atom_id res chain seq x y z
N MET A 1 3.31 15.88 -30.12
CA MET A 1 2.88 16.02 -28.72
C MET A 1 3.27 14.73 -28.04
N SER A 2 4.29 14.77 -27.20
CA SER A 2 4.85 13.57 -26.56
C SER A 2 4.14 13.40 -25.23
N ASP A 3 3.18 12.47 -25.18
CA ASP A 3 2.51 12.12 -23.93
C ASP A 3 3.53 11.42 -23.00
N LEU A 4 3.99 12.12 -21.96
CA LEU A 4 4.81 11.55 -20.91
C LEU A 4 3.96 10.55 -20.10
N THR A 5 3.98 9.28 -20.50
CA THR A 5 3.43 8.18 -19.69
C THR A 5 4.43 7.78 -18.62
N ILE A 6 4.26 8.32 -17.40
CA ILE A 6 4.96 7.83 -16.22
C ILE A 6 4.10 6.71 -15.61
N LEU A 7 4.63 5.49 -15.55
CA LEU A 7 4.06 4.35 -14.81
C LEU A 7 2.56 4.08 -15.08
N ASN A 8 2.18 4.01 -16.36
CA ASN A 8 0.84 3.61 -16.81
C ASN A 8 -0.31 4.57 -16.45
N THR A 9 -0.03 5.78 -15.97
CA THR A 9 -1.04 6.80 -15.67
C THR A 9 -0.72 8.09 -16.40
N SER A 10 -1.62 8.57 -17.26
CA SER A 10 -1.45 9.81 -18.01
C SER A 10 -1.63 11.00 -17.06
N VAL A 11 -0.54 11.74 -16.78
CA VAL A 11 -0.61 13.05 -16.12
C VAL A 11 -0.92 14.07 -17.21
N ARG A 12 -2.03 14.79 -17.09
CA ARG A 12 -2.39 15.81 -18.08
C ARG A 12 -1.40 16.96 -18.03
N GLN A 13 -0.92 17.35 -19.19
CA GLN A 13 -0.14 18.56 -19.41
C GLN A 13 -0.97 19.55 -20.24
N LEU A 14 -1.00 20.81 -19.82
CA LEU A 14 -1.66 21.89 -20.53
C LEU A 14 -0.71 23.07 -20.60
N ASP A 15 -0.34 23.53 -21.81
CA ASP A 15 0.54 24.69 -22.00
C ASP A 15 1.84 24.63 -21.18
N ASN A 16 2.51 23.46 -21.18
CA ASN A 16 3.69 23.13 -20.37
C ASN A 16 3.49 23.08 -18.85
N LEU A 17 2.25 23.17 -18.35
CA LEU A 17 1.92 23.01 -16.94
C LEU A 17 1.39 21.59 -16.66
N TYR A 18 1.80 21.02 -15.53
CA TYR A 18 1.42 19.69 -15.07
C TYR A 18 0.23 19.75 -14.11
N SER A 19 -0.70 18.82 -14.24
CA SER A 19 -1.86 18.74 -13.35
C SER A 19 -1.52 18.22 -11.95
N LEU A 20 -1.59 19.07 -10.93
CA LEU A 20 -1.41 18.67 -9.52
C LEU A 20 -2.53 17.74 -9.04
N ASN A 21 -3.73 17.86 -9.61
CA ASN A 21 -4.84 16.97 -9.29
C ASN A 21 -4.60 15.53 -9.74
N ASP A 22 -3.96 15.34 -10.90
CA ASP A 22 -3.63 14.01 -11.40
C ASP A 22 -2.51 13.41 -10.54
N LEU A 23 -1.50 14.21 -10.16
CA LEU A 23 -0.45 13.80 -9.21
C LEU A 23 -1.04 13.41 -7.84
N HIS A 24 -2.01 14.18 -7.33
CA HIS A 24 -2.72 13.87 -6.08
C HIS A 24 -3.44 12.52 -6.17
N ARG A 25 -4.12 12.27 -7.30
CA ARG A 25 -4.83 11.02 -7.54
C ARG A 25 -3.89 9.83 -7.56
N VAL A 26 -2.78 9.94 -8.30
CA VAL A 26 -1.74 8.91 -8.40
C VAL A 26 -1.09 8.63 -7.04
N SER A 27 -0.98 9.65 -6.19
CA SER A 27 -0.33 9.56 -4.88
C SER A 27 -1.25 9.04 -3.75
N GLY A 28 -2.45 8.55 -4.07
CA GLY A 28 -3.36 7.94 -3.08
C GLY A 28 -4.50 8.84 -2.59
N SER A 29 -4.67 10.05 -3.15
CA SER A 29 -5.84 10.92 -2.91
C SER A 29 -6.12 11.29 -1.45
N GLU A 30 -5.12 11.28 -0.56
CA GLU A 30 -5.32 11.63 0.85
C GLU A 30 -5.68 13.13 1.00
N ASP A 31 -6.71 13.46 1.81
CA ASP A 31 -7.22 14.84 1.92
C ASP A 31 -6.18 15.86 2.43
N LYS A 32 -5.29 15.45 3.35
CA LYS A 32 -4.20 16.31 3.83
C LYS A 32 -3.23 16.73 2.72
N HIS A 33 -3.17 15.96 1.64
CA HIS A 33 -2.29 16.19 0.50
C HIS A 33 -3.01 16.88 -0.68
N ALA A 34 -4.26 17.32 -0.50
CA ALA A 34 -5.01 17.98 -1.55
C ALA A 34 -4.29 19.23 -2.09
N PRO A 35 -4.26 19.47 -3.42
CA PRO A 35 -3.55 20.60 -4.03
C PRO A 35 -3.93 21.97 -3.47
N PHE A 36 -5.18 22.17 -3.05
CA PHE A 36 -5.61 23.44 -2.45
C PHE A 36 -4.91 23.73 -1.11
N ARG A 37 -4.51 22.70 -0.35
CA ARG A 37 -3.77 22.85 0.91
C ARG A 37 -2.31 23.19 0.65
N PHE A 38 -1.71 22.51 -0.34
CA PHE A 38 -0.36 22.82 -0.80
C PHE A 38 -0.24 24.28 -1.22
N MET A 39 -1.18 24.76 -2.04
CA MET A 39 -1.19 26.16 -2.47
C MET A 39 -1.42 27.15 -1.33
N ARG A 40 -1.85 26.74 -0.13
CA ARG A 40 -1.99 27.65 1.02
C ARG A 40 -0.81 27.64 1.97
N ASN A 41 0.15 26.74 1.77
CA ASN A 41 1.33 26.65 2.61
C ASN A 41 2.21 27.89 2.38
N GLU A 42 2.72 28.47 3.47
CA GLU A 42 3.59 29.64 3.47
C GLU A 42 4.83 29.41 2.60
N GLN A 43 5.51 28.27 2.80
CA GLN A 43 6.67 27.87 2.00
C GLN A 43 6.38 27.79 0.50
N THR A 44 5.18 27.32 0.14
CA THR A 44 4.76 27.20 -1.26
C THR A 44 4.46 28.57 -1.87
N GLN A 45 3.87 29.48 -1.10
CA GLN A 45 3.62 30.86 -1.52
C GLN A 45 4.92 31.65 -1.73
N GLU A 46 5.89 31.46 -0.85
CA GLU A 46 7.24 32.01 -1.01
C GLU A 46 7.93 31.44 -2.26
N LEU A 47 7.88 30.12 -2.46
CA LEU A 47 8.44 29.48 -3.65
C LEU A 47 7.79 30.01 -4.95
N ILE A 48 6.47 30.14 -4.98
CA ILE A 48 5.76 30.74 -6.12
C ILE A 48 6.25 32.16 -6.37
N SER A 49 6.45 32.95 -5.33
CA SER A 49 6.93 34.34 -5.43
C SER A 49 8.35 34.41 -6.00
N GLU A 50 9.24 33.48 -5.62
CA GLU A 50 10.58 33.38 -6.21
C GLU A 50 10.54 32.99 -7.68
N ILE A 51 9.77 31.95 -8.04
CA ILE A 51 9.62 31.52 -9.44
C ILE A 51 9.05 32.67 -10.29
N GLN A 52 8.07 33.41 -9.78
CA GLN A 52 7.48 34.55 -10.50
C GLN A 52 8.50 35.64 -10.87
N LYS A 53 9.57 35.82 -10.08
CA LYS A 53 10.62 36.81 -10.39
C LYS A 53 11.42 36.43 -11.64
N ASP A 54 11.63 35.14 -11.87
CA ASP A 54 12.41 34.64 -13.01
C ASP A 54 11.60 34.64 -14.32
N PHE A 55 10.30 34.34 -14.24
CA PHE A 55 9.43 34.20 -15.43
C PHE A 55 8.65 35.48 -15.80
N GLY A 56 8.61 36.49 -14.92
CA GLY A 56 7.99 37.80 -15.17
C GLY A 56 6.47 37.82 -15.34
N THR A 57 5.83 36.65 -15.53
CA THR A 57 4.38 36.51 -15.70
C THR A 57 3.81 35.38 -14.82
N PRO A 58 2.74 35.65 -14.04
CA PRO A 58 2.18 34.66 -13.10
C PRO A 58 1.47 33.48 -13.80
N ASP A 59 0.99 33.68 -15.03
CA ASP A 59 0.25 32.65 -15.80
C ASP A 59 1.13 31.46 -16.23
N LEU A 60 2.46 31.60 -16.19
CA LEU A 60 3.41 30.53 -16.47
C LEU A 60 3.76 29.68 -15.24
N VAL A 61 3.40 30.13 -14.03
CA VAL A 61 3.78 29.45 -12.78
C VAL A 61 2.70 28.46 -12.34
N PHE A 62 1.44 28.91 -12.34
CA PHE A 62 0.30 28.02 -12.08
C PHE A 62 -0.98 28.56 -12.69
N GLN A 63 -1.91 27.66 -13.02
CA GLN A 63 -3.23 28.01 -13.54
C GLN A 63 -4.30 27.18 -12.86
N ILE A 64 -5.39 27.86 -12.45
CA ILE A 64 -6.58 27.20 -11.91
C ILE A 64 -7.63 27.18 -13.01
N LYS A 65 -7.88 26.01 -13.60
CA LYS A 65 -8.93 25.85 -14.62
C LYS A 65 -10.20 25.30 -13.97
N ARG A 66 -11.35 25.84 -14.36
CA ARG A 66 -12.69 25.39 -13.93
C ARG A 66 -13.47 24.95 -15.18
N GLY A 67 -13.58 23.64 -15.41
CA GLY A 67 -14.29 23.08 -16.57
C GLY A 67 -14.39 21.54 -16.53
N LYS A 68 -15.45 20.96 -17.11
CA LYS A 68 -15.88 19.57 -16.91
C LYS A 68 -14.76 18.50 -17.06
N ASN A 69 -13.83 18.70 -18.01
CA ASN A 69 -12.73 17.76 -18.28
C ASN A 69 -11.33 18.35 -18.03
N ILE A 70 -11.22 19.63 -17.67
CA ILE A 70 -9.93 20.35 -17.51
C ILE A 70 -9.79 20.86 -16.07
N GLN A 71 -10.79 20.65 -15.20
CA GLN A 71 -10.79 21.18 -13.85
C GLN A 71 -9.57 20.71 -13.04
N GLY A 72 -8.85 21.69 -12.50
CA GLY A 72 -7.75 21.45 -11.58
C GLY A 72 -6.74 22.58 -11.51
N THR A 73 -5.76 22.38 -10.63
CA THR A 73 -4.60 23.23 -10.49
C THR A 73 -3.48 22.67 -11.36
N TYR A 74 -3.01 23.46 -12.31
CA TYR A 74 -1.87 23.16 -13.15
C TYR A 74 -0.70 24.02 -12.69
N ALA A 75 0.51 23.47 -12.73
CA ALA A 75 1.71 24.11 -12.19
C ALA A 75 2.92 23.86 -13.10
N CYS A 76 3.90 24.76 -13.09
CA CYS A 76 5.17 24.57 -13.77
C CYS A 76 5.94 23.36 -13.20
N GLU A 77 6.99 22.92 -13.89
CA GLU A 77 7.75 21.72 -13.52
C GLU A 77 8.32 21.79 -12.10
N GLU A 78 8.88 22.94 -11.73
CA GLU A 78 9.48 23.18 -10.41
C GLU A 78 8.44 23.06 -9.30
N LEU A 79 7.27 23.66 -9.52
CA LEU A 79 6.18 23.64 -8.54
C LEU A 79 5.51 22.26 -8.48
N ALA A 80 5.43 21.53 -9.60
CA ALA A 80 4.97 20.15 -9.64
C ALA A 80 5.94 19.20 -8.91
N LEU A 81 7.25 19.40 -9.06
CA LEU A 81 8.27 18.66 -8.33
C LEU A 81 8.19 18.97 -6.83
N ALA A 82 8.09 20.25 -6.45
CA ALA A 82 7.91 20.67 -5.07
C ALA A 82 6.67 19.99 -4.45
N TYR A 83 5.55 19.96 -5.16
CA TYR A 83 4.33 19.26 -4.73
C TYR A 83 4.57 17.76 -4.52
N ALA A 84 5.20 17.08 -5.48
CA ALA A 84 5.50 15.65 -5.37
C ALA A 84 6.38 15.34 -4.14
N THR A 85 7.36 16.20 -3.85
CA THR A 85 8.21 16.05 -2.67
C THR A 85 7.48 16.35 -1.35
N TRP A 86 6.51 17.27 -1.36
CA TRP A 86 5.69 17.57 -0.19
C TRP A 86 4.75 16.43 0.20
N ILE A 87 4.23 15.68 -0.78
CA ILE A 87 3.39 14.50 -0.52
C ILE A 87 4.21 13.35 0.06
N SER A 88 5.41 13.10 -0.49
CA SER A 88 6.21 11.92 -0.15
C SER A 88 7.61 12.30 0.32
N PRO A 89 7.88 12.22 1.64
CA PRO A 89 9.22 12.42 2.18
C PRO A 89 10.26 11.44 1.59
N LYS A 90 9.82 10.23 1.25
CA LYS A 90 10.67 9.23 0.57
C LYS A 90 11.10 9.72 -0.80
N PHE A 91 10.18 10.28 -1.58
CA PHE A 91 10.49 10.86 -2.88
C PHE A 91 11.38 12.09 -2.76
N HIS A 92 11.13 12.97 -1.77
CA HIS A 92 11.98 14.12 -1.49
C HIS A 92 13.46 13.73 -1.27
N LEU A 93 13.72 12.68 -0.49
CA LEU A 93 15.08 12.17 -0.27
C LEU A 93 15.75 11.67 -1.56
N VAL A 94 14.99 11.06 -2.47
CA VAL A 94 15.52 10.59 -3.75
C VAL A 94 15.92 11.77 -4.63
N VAL A 95 15.07 12.79 -4.74
CA VAL A 95 15.36 14.00 -5.51
C VAL A 95 16.61 14.71 -4.96
N LEU A 96 16.72 14.86 -3.63
CA LEU A 96 17.90 15.45 -2.99
C LEU A 96 19.17 14.65 -3.28
N ARG A 97 19.13 13.32 -3.16
CA ARG A 97 20.29 12.46 -3.45
C ARG A 97 20.68 12.53 -4.93
N ALA A 98 19.70 12.57 -5.83
CA ALA A 98 19.95 12.71 -7.26
C ALA A 98 20.64 14.06 -7.57
N PHE A 99 20.16 15.16 -6.98
CA PHE A 99 20.78 16.47 -7.13
C PHE A 99 22.23 16.51 -6.60
N ILE A 100 22.46 15.98 -5.39
CA ILE A 100 23.81 15.92 -4.80
C ILE A 100 24.75 15.05 -5.64
N ALA A 101 24.29 13.90 -6.14
CA ALA A 101 25.08 13.02 -7.00
C ALA A 101 25.44 13.69 -8.33
N MET A 102 24.50 14.42 -8.93
CA MET A 102 24.74 15.20 -10.15
C MET A 102 25.81 16.27 -9.92
N HIS A 103 25.71 17.01 -8.82
CA HIS A 103 26.67 18.07 -8.49
C HIS A 103 28.06 17.53 -8.14
N ARG A 104 28.16 16.31 -7.59
CA ARG A 104 29.44 15.66 -7.27
C ARG A 104 30.12 14.99 -8.47
N GLY A 105 29.48 15.00 -9.64
CA GLY A 105 29.99 14.33 -10.84
C GLY A 105 29.96 12.79 -10.75
N GLU A 106 29.21 12.23 -9.80
CA GLU A 106 29.11 10.78 -9.54
C GLU A 106 28.10 10.09 -10.48
N VAL A 107 27.76 10.72 -11.61
CA VAL A 107 26.73 10.22 -12.54
C VAL A 107 27.26 9.00 -13.31
N ALA A 108 27.31 7.85 -12.66
CA ALA A 108 26.88 6.63 -13.32
C ALA A 108 25.36 6.76 -13.53
N GLN A 109 24.88 6.44 -14.73
CA GLN A 109 23.45 6.39 -15.08
C GLN A 109 22.68 5.29 -14.32
N HIS A 110 22.91 5.13 -13.02
CA HIS A 110 22.04 4.35 -12.17
C HIS A 110 20.88 5.25 -11.77
N GLN A 111 19.75 5.06 -12.45
CA GLN A 111 18.43 5.39 -11.90
C GLN A 111 18.45 5.04 -10.41
N LEU A 112 18.42 6.07 -9.55
CA LEU A 112 18.20 5.90 -8.11
C LEU A 112 16.74 5.47 -7.96
N ALA A 113 16.48 4.21 -8.26
CA ALA A 113 15.16 3.62 -8.20
C ALA A 113 14.62 3.84 -6.79
N LEU A 114 13.38 4.33 -6.71
CA LEU A 114 12.55 4.17 -5.52
C LEU A 114 12.72 2.73 -5.01
N PRO A 115 12.62 2.46 -3.68
CA PRO A 115 12.56 1.08 -3.22
C PRO A 115 11.56 0.37 -4.12
N ASN A 116 12.03 -0.67 -4.83
CA ASN A 116 11.23 -1.33 -5.86
C ASN A 116 9.84 -1.55 -5.26
N PRO A 117 8.76 -1.07 -5.90
CA PRO A 117 7.43 -1.27 -5.38
C PRO A 117 7.31 -2.76 -5.06
N GLU A 118 6.80 -3.08 -3.87
CA GLU A 118 6.64 -4.48 -3.46
C GLU A 118 6.00 -5.22 -4.63
N LYS A 119 6.60 -6.34 -5.03
CA LYS A 119 6.10 -7.10 -6.17
C LYS A 119 4.69 -7.57 -5.86
N THR A 120 3.70 -6.88 -6.41
CA THR A 120 2.30 -7.23 -6.26
C THR A 120 1.91 -8.23 -7.34
N PHE A 121 0.98 -9.12 -6.99
CA PHE A 121 0.38 -10.06 -7.92
C PHE A 121 -1.12 -9.82 -7.91
N ASN A 122 -1.71 -9.62 -9.08
CA ASN A 122 -3.16 -9.57 -9.22
C ASN A 122 -3.67 -11.01 -9.31
N ILE A 123 -4.31 -11.46 -8.24
CA ILE A 123 -4.92 -12.79 -8.17
C ILE A 123 -6.44 -12.60 -8.12
N THR A 124 -7.16 -13.33 -8.96
CA THR A 124 -8.62 -13.42 -8.92
C THR A 124 -9.01 -14.74 -8.30
N LEU A 125 -9.79 -14.70 -7.24
CA LEU A 125 -10.31 -15.87 -6.54
C LEU A 125 -11.83 -15.81 -6.51
N THR A 126 -12.44 -16.97 -6.67
CA THR A 126 -13.87 -17.16 -6.44
C THR A 126 -14.17 -17.18 -4.94
N GLU A 127 -15.43 -16.97 -4.59
CA GLU A 127 -15.88 -17.07 -3.20
C GLU A 127 -15.62 -18.47 -2.61
N ASP A 128 -15.83 -19.53 -3.39
CA ASP A 128 -15.60 -20.92 -2.97
C ASP A 128 -14.12 -21.22 -2.72
N GLU A 129 -13.21 -20.64 -3.50
CA GLU A 129 -11.77 -20.74 -3.26
C GLU A 129 -11.39 -20.03 -1.95
N LEU A 130 -11.95 -18.84 -1.69
CA LEU A 130 -11.75 -18.14 -0.43
C LEU A 130 -12.33 -18.91 0.77
N ARG A 131 -13.51 -19.52 0.61
CA ARG A 131 -14.11 -20.43 1.60
C ARG A 131 -13.18 -21.61 1.89
N SER A 132 -12.60 -22.20 0.85
CA SER A 132 -11.65 -23.31 0.97
C SER A 132 -10.38 -22.91 1.72
N LEU A 133 -9.84 -21.71 1.47
CA LEU A 133 -8.68 -21.19 2.20
C LEU A 133 -8.99 -20.93 3.68
N ALA A 134 -10.18 -20.41 4.00
CA ALA A 134 -10.62 -20.22 5.37
C ALA A 134 -10.78 -21.56 6.12
N TRP A 135 -11.32 -22.58 5.47
CA TRP A 135 -11.37 -23.94 6.02
C TRP A 135 -9.99 -24.55 6.24
N LEU A 136 -9.07 -24.35 5.30
CA LEU A 136 -7.68 -24.79 5.43
C LEU A 136 -7.01 -24.15 6.67
N TRP A 137 -7.20 -22.84 6.86
CA TRP A 137 -6.71 -22.15 8.06
C TRP A 137 -7.29 -22.77 9.34
N LYS A 138 -8.61 -22.98 9.39
CA LYS A 138 -9.28 -23.58 10.55
C LYS A 138 -8.75 -24.99 10.86
N ALA A 139 -8.58 -25.82 9.84
CA ALA A 139 -8.03 -27.16 9.98
C ALA A 139 -6.59 -27.12 10.55
N ALA A 140 -5.74 -26.24 10.02
CA ALA A 140 -4.36 -26.10 10.46
C ALA A 140 -4.25 -25.59 11.90
N GLU A 141 -5.05 -24.58 12.28
CA GLU A 141 -5.09 -24.09 13.67
C GLU A 141 -5.61 -25.16 14.64
N ARG A 142 -6.59 -25.97 14.23
CA ARG A 142 -7.07 -27.09 15.05
C ARG A 142 -5.98 -28.13 15.29
N MET A 143 -5.26 -28.52 14.24
CA MET A 143 -4.13 -29.46 14.36
C MET A 143 -3.04 -28.90 15.27
N ARG A 144 -2.71 -27.61 15.14
CA ARG A 144 -1.72 -26.93 16.00
C ARG A 144 -2.15 -26.94 17.47
N ASN A 145 -3.43 -26.70 17.76
CA ASN A 145 -3.95 -26.74 19.13
C ASN A 145 -3.90 -28.15 19.73
N ILE A 146 -4.20 -29.19 18.93
CA ILE A 146 -4.05 -30.59 19.37
C ILE A 146 -2.57 -30.89 19.69
N LEU A 147 -1.63 -30.48 18.83
CA LEU A 147 -0.20 -30.64 19.08
C LEU A 147 0.25 -29.91 20.35
N ALA A 148 -0.32 -28.74 20.64
CA ALA A 148 -0.03 -27.98 21.87
C ALA A 148 -0.42 -28.76 23.13
N VAL A 149 -1.57 -29.44 23.11
CA VAL A 149 -2.02 -30.32 24.20
C VAL A 149 -1.13 -31.56 24.30
N LEU A 150 -0.75 -32.16 23.17
CA LEU A 150 0.06 -33.37 23.12
C LEU A 150 1.53 -33.14 23.48
N TYR A 151 2.03 -31.90 23.42
CA TYR A 151 3.42 -31.59 23.70
C TYR A 151 3.88 -32.14 25.07
N LYS A 152 3.13 -31.83 26.14
CA LYS A 152 3.55 -32.22 27.48
C LYS A 152 3.57 -33.75 27.70
N PRO A 153 2.55 -34.52 27.29
CA PRO A 153 2.61 -35.98 27.28
C PRO A 153 3.80 -36.54 26.49
N VAL A 154 4.04 -36.02 25.28
CA VAL A 154 5.12 -36.50 24.40
C VAL A 154 6.50 -36.25 25.00
N GLU A 155 6.68 -35.08 25.63
CA GLU A 155 7.89 -34.71 26.37
C GLU A 155 8.13 -35.64 27.56
N LEU A 156 7.10 -35.91 28.37
CA LEU A 156 7.20 -36.77 29.55
C LEU A 156 7.54 -38.22 29.20
N MET A 157 7.11 -38.70 28.03
CA MET A 157 7.46 -40.02 27.52
C MET A 157 8.90 -40.11 26.99
N GLY A 158 9.66 -39.02 26.99
CA GLY A 158 11.04 -38.98 26.46
C GLY A 158 11.09 -39.21 24.95
N SER A 159 10.01 -38.91 24.22
CA SER A 159 9.94 -39.14 22.79
C SER A 159 10.92 -38.25 22.03
N LYS A 160 11.64 -38.83 21.06
CA LYS A 160 12.49 -38.07 20.13
C LYS A 160 11.74 -37.01 19.32
N PHE A 161 10.41 -37.09 19.25
CA PHE A 161 9.57 -36.14 18.52
C PHE A 161 9.20 -34.89 19.34
N SER A 162 9.53 -34.82 20.63
CA SER A 162 9.14 -33.72 21.52
C SER A 162 9.58 -32.34 20.99
N GLY A 163 10.81 -32.24 20.50
CA GLY A 163 11.33 -31.00 19.89
C GLY A 163 10.59 -30.59 18.61
N ALA A 164 10.21 -31.57 17.77
CA ALA A 164 9.45 -31.32 16.55
C ALA A 164 8.01 -30.85 16.86
N VAL A 165 7.38 -31.42 17.89
CA VAL A 165 6.05 -30.99 18.37
C VAL A 165 6.12 -29.56 18.92
N TYR A 166 7.12 -29.26 19.76
CA TYR A 166 7.32 -27.90 20.28
C TYR A 166 7.52 -26.85 19.18
N GLY A 167 8.40 -27.15 18.22
CA GLY A 167 8.64 -26.28 17.06
C GLY A 167 7.38 -26.05 16.24
N SER A 168 6.64 -27.12 15.94
CA SER A 168 5.37 -27.03 15.19
C SER A 168 4.33 -26.16 15.90
N VAL A 169 4.21 -26.24 17.22
CA VAL A 169 3.23 -25.45 17.98
C VAL A 169 3.59 -23.96 18.01
N THR A 170 4.88 -23.65 18.17
CA THR A 170 5.38 -22.29 18.35
C THR A 170 5.57 -21.55 17.01
N GLU A 171 6.23 -22.17 16.04
CA GLU A 171 6.55 -21.56 14.75
C GLU A 171 5.32 -21.42 13.87
N TYR A 172 4.48 -22.47 13.78
CA TYR A 172 3.32 -22.45 12.89
C TYR A 172 2.25 -21.48 13.37
N LYS A 173 2.18 -21.16 14.67
CA LYS A 173 1.28 -20.13 15.19
C LYS A 173 1.50 -18.79 14.47
N ARG A 174 2.76 -18.40 14.28
CA ARG A 174 3.11 -17.13 13.62
C ARG A 174 2.71 -17.17 12.14
N THR A 175 3.03 -18.25 11.44
CA THR A 175 2.74 -18.41 10.01
C THR A 175 1.24 -18.45 9.75
N LEU A 176 0.48 -19.17 10.57
CA LEU A 176 -0.98 -19.26 10.45
C LEU A 176 -1.66 -17.93 10.75
N GLU A 177 -1.15 -17.13 11.69
CA GLU A 177 -1.68 -15.78 11.94
C GLU A 177 -1.41 -14.82 10.77
N GLN A 178 -0.26 -14.93 10.10
CA GLN A 178 0.01 -14.16 8.88
C GLN A 178 -0.93 -14.54 7.74
N ALA A 179 -1.14 -15.85 7.51
CA ALA A 179 -2.09 -16.34 6.53
C ALA A 179 -3.52 -15.88 6.85
N ARG A 180 -3.92 -15.94 8.13
CA ARG A 180 -5.23 -15.50 8.62
C ARG A 180 -5.53 -14.07 8.21
N LYS A 181 -4.58 -13.14 8.44
CA LYS A 181 -4.76 -11.72 8.12
C LYS A 181 -5.05 -11.48 6.63
N ILE A 182 -4.40 -12.25 5.75
CA ILE A 182 -4.66 -12.19 4.32
C ILE A 182 -6.09 -12.68 4.03
N ILE A 183 -6.47 -13.84 4.55
CA ILE A 183 -7.80 -14.42 4.31
C ILE A 183 -8.89 -13.51 4.89
N VAL A 184 -8.70 -12.92 6.08
CA VAL A 184 -9.65 -11.96 6.67
C VAL A 184 -9.83 -10.73 5.79
N ARG A 185 -8.74 -10.19 5.22
CA ARG A 185 -8.80 -9.06 4.30
C ARG A 185 -9.64 -9.39 3.06
N GLU A 186 -9.39 -10.54 2.44
CA GLU A 186 -10.07 -10.96 1.20
C GLU A 186 -11.53 -11.38 1.44
N THR A 187 -11.85 -11.90 2.64
CA THR A 187 -13.21 -12.36 3.01
C THR A 187 -14.02 -11.29 3.75
N ALA A 188 -13.55 -10.03 3.78
CA ALA A 188 -14.20 -8.95 4.50
C ALA A 188 -15.61 -8.63 3.97
N THR A 189 -15.83 -8.79 2.66
CA THR A 189 -17.10 -8.52 1.98
C THR A 189 -18.06 -9.70 1.98
N ILE A 190 -17.59 -10.91 2.34
CA ILE A 190 -18.43 -12.10 2.37
C ILE A 190 -19.35 -12.01 3.60
N GLU A 191 -20.66 -12.02 3.35
CA GLU A 191 -21.66 -12.07 4.40
C GLU A 191 -21.84 -13.50 4.95
N THR A 192 -22.44 -13.61 6.13
CA THR A 192 -22.80 -14.93 6.69
C THR A 192 -23.96 -15.53 5.92
N ASP A 193 -23.86 -16.82 5.60
CA ASP A 193 -24.90 -17.58 4.91
C ASP A 193 -26.15 -17.71 5.80
N LYS A 194 -27.32 -17.37 5.27
CA LYS A 194 -28.61 -17.48 6.01
C LYS A 194 -28.88 -18.90 6.53
N TRP A 195 -28.44 -19.91 5.81
CA TRP A 195 -28.69 -21.32 6.10
C TRP A 195 -27.51 -22.03 6.76
N ASP A 196 -26.41 -21.31 7.01
CA ASP A 196 -25.15 -21.82 7.58
C ASP A 196 -24.69 -23.17 6.98
N ILE A 197 -24.65 -23.24 5.65
CA ILE A 197 -24.28 -24.46 4.96
C ILE A 197 -22.86 -24.86 5.39
N ASN A 198 -22.71 -26.11 5.83
CA ASN A 198 -21.45 -26.69 6.30
C ASN A 198 -20.80 -25.95 7.49
N ASN A 199 -21.54 -25.22 8.33
CA ASN A 199 -21.01 -24.41 9.43
C ASN A 199 -20.06 -23.27 8.97
N TRP A 200 -20.26 -22.76 7.76
CA TRP A 200 -19.47 -21.67 7.20
C TRP A 200 -19.44 -20.43 8.08
N ASN A 201 -20.58 -20.05 8.67
CA ASN A 201 -20.69 -18.86 9.51
C ASN A 201 -19.78 -18.94 10.73
N ASN A 202 -19.64 -20.15 11.29
CA ASN A 202 -18.75 -20.37 12.42
C ASN A 202 -17.28 -20.24 12.00
N VAL A 203 -16.89 -20.80 10.84
CA VAL A 203 -15.53 -20.64 10.32
C VAL A 203 -15.21 -19.17 10.09
N LEU A 204 -16.11 -18.44 9.45
CA LEU A 204 -15.93 -17.02 9.17
C LEU A 204 -15.82 -16.20 10.46
N HIS A 205 -16.62 -16.54 11.47
CA HIS A 205 -16.53 -15.91 12.79
C HIS A 205 -15.16 -16.18 13.45
N GLU A 206 -14.75 -17.45 13.57
CA GLU A 206 -13.48 -17.83 14.18
C GLU A 206 -12.28 -17.23 13.43
N LEU A 207 -12.33 -17.23 12.10
CA LEU A 207 -11.32 -16.61 11.25
C LEU A 207 -11.17 -15.12 11.56
N ARG A 208 -12.28 -14.39 11.73
CA ARG A 208 -12.26 -12.95 12.01
C ARG A 208 -11.76 -12.65 13.43
N GLN A 209 -12.19 -13.44 14.42
CA GLN A 209 -11.75 -13.26 15.81
C GLN A 209 -10.31 -13.73 16.05
N GLY A 210 -9.80 -14.67 15.24
CA GLY A 210 -8.47 -15.26 15.43
C GLY A 210 -8.42 -16.33 16.52
N GLU A 211 -9.59 -16.78 16.98
CA GLU A 211 -9.72 -17.81 18.02
C GLU A 211 -10.71 -18.87 17.57
N LEU A 212 -10.31 -20.14 17.68
CA LEU A 212 -11.22 -21.26 17.46
C LEU A 212 -12.17 -21.39 18.65
N ARG A 213 -13.47 -21.51 18.40
CA ARG A 213 -14.43 -21.81 19.48
C ARG A 213 -14.13 -23.25 19.93
N SER A 214 -13.79 -23.39 21.21
CA SER A 214 -13.30 -24.65 21.77
C SER A 214 -14.24 -25.82 21.46
N SER A 215 -13.71 -26.86 20.85
CA SER A 215 -14.28 -28.22 20.88
C SER A 215 -13.17 -29.22 21.17
N ILE A 216 -12.46 -28.95 22.26
CA ILE A 216 -11.82 -29.99 23.07
C ILE A 216 -12.80 -30.27 24.21
#